data_AF-A0A3L8BBR7-F1
#
_entry.id   AF-A0A3L8BBR7-F1
#
_cell.length_a   1.000
_cell.length_b   1.000
_cell.length_c   1.000
_cell.angle_alpha   90.00
_cell.angle_beta   90.00
_cell.angle_gamma   90.00
#
_symmetry.space_group_name_H-M   'P 1'
#
loop_
_entity.id
_entity.type
_entity.pdbx_description
1 polymer ?
#
loop_
_entity_poly.entity_id
_entity_poly.type
_entity_poly.pdbx_seq_one_letter_code
_entity_poly.pdbx_strand_id
1 'polypeptide(L)'
;MSQDAHSLLLFFDDESRHKQCLLMLLKLHKQEDEEASRWSAALGVDIRTDWQDHWFNHELSAQPEYIRIDYETSTHYGLPLHALQQLFACGMTAAVVDTFHDQVGECSRHYFLQGQLVDENTLFEACPATRTVVEAQFDDDLENESEPVRPVDIAALIKQTRQQQDDAQEMVGTLLELSKIARESGQNPMDVMRFALVLRALVKGVVQGVLFGVVTVLLFKGMWLWVGLSVLLVVILPLYHVTQASKEFDDEERADAD
;
A
#
# COMPACT_ATOMS: atom_id res chain seq x y z
N MET A 1 -7.53 7.97 14.61
CA MET A 1 -6.43 7.78 13.63
C MET A 1 -6.72 6.46 12.96
N SER A 2 -6.76 6.42 11.63
CA SER A 2 -7.04 5.18 10.92
C SER A 2 -5.81 4.27 10.98
N GLN A 3 -6.03 2.96 11.12
CA GLN A 3 -5.01 1.92 11.27
C GLN A 3 -5.36 0.78 10.32
N ASP A 4 -4.35 0.12 9.78
CA ASP A 4 -4.56 -1.07 8.97
C ASP A 4 -4.44 -2.30 9.87
N ALA A 5 -5.37 -3.24 9.73
CA ALA A 5 -5.35 -4.50 10.45
C ALA A 5 -4.76 -5.59 9.56
N HIS A 6 -3.87 -6.40 10.11
CA HIS A 6 -3.14 -7.44 9.39
C HIS A 6 -3.33 -8.78 10.06
N SER A 7 -3.45 -9.82 9.25
CA SER A 7 -3.40 -11.21 9.66
C SER A 7 -2.33 -11.94 8.86
N LEU A 8 -1.30 -12.42 9.56
CA LEU A 8 -0.14 -13.08 8.98
C LEU A 8 -0.14 -14.56 9.35
N LEU A 9 -0.23 -15.43 8.35
CA LEU A 9 -0.06 -16.87 8.47
C LEU A 9 1.36 -17.27 8.06
N LEU A 10 2.03 -18.05 8.89
CA LEU A 10 3.38 -18.57 8.66
C LEU A 10 3.34 -20.09 8.57
N PHE A 11 3.96 -20.64 7.52
CA PHE A 11 4.00 -22.07 7.26
C PHE A 11 5.44 -22.59 7.21
N PHE A 12 5.67 -23.73 7.85
CA PHE A 12 6.97 -24.38 7.96
C PHE A 12 6.83 -25.87 7.68
N ASP A 13 7.67 -26.42 6.81
CA ASP A 13 7.77 -27.87 6.64
C ASP A 13 8.56 -28.55 7.76
N ASP A 14 9.52 -27.83 8.37
CA ASP A 14 10.32 -28.33 9.49
C ASP A 14 9.65 -28.00 10.83
N GLU A 15 9.18 -29.04 11.53
CA GLU A 15 8.57 -28.94 12.85
C GLU A 15 9.49 -28.29 13.90
N SER A 16 10.81 -28.49 13.79
CA SER A 16 11.78 -27.85 14.69
C SER A 16 11.81 -26.34 14.46
N ARG A 17 11.83 -25.91 13.20
CA ARG A 17 11.79 -24.48 12.83
C ARG A 17 10.48 -23.83 13.24
N HIS A 18 9.36 -24.51 13.01
CA HIS A 18 8.04 -24.09 13.49
C HIS A 18 8.09 -23.81 15.00
N LYS A 19 8.53 -24.80 15.81
CA LYS A 19 8.57 -24.67 17.28
C LYS A 19 9.51 -23.55 17.74
N GLN A 20 10.68 -23.41 17.13
CA GLN A 20 11.62 -22.36 17.47
C GLN A 20 11.05 -20.97 17.17
N CYS A 21 10.42 -20.80 15.99
CA CYS A 21 9.77 -19.55 15.62
C CYS A 21 8.62 -19.22 16.57
N LEU A 22 7.77 -20.20 16.90
CA LEU A 22 6.69 -20.03 17.85
C LEU A 22 7.20 -19.63 19.23
N LEU A 23 8.28 -20.25 19.71
CA LEU A 23 8.89 -19.87 20.99
C LEU A 23 9.43 -18.44 20.96
N MET A 24 10.10 -18.01 19.89
CA MET A 24 10.53 -16.62 19.73
C MET A 24 9.35 -15.66 19.82
N LEU A 25 8.29 -15.90 19.05
CA LEU A 25 7.09 -15.07 19.01
C LEU A 25 6.35 -15.02 20.35
N LEU A 26 6.19 -16.17 21.03
CA LEU A 26 5.58 -16.24 22.36
C LEU A 26 6.36 -15.42 23.40
N LYS A 27 7.69 -15.41 23.31
CA LYS A 27 8.54 -14.64 24.23
C LYS A 27 8.48 -13.15 23.95
N LEU A 28 8.41 -12.74 22.67
CA LEU A 28 8.13 -11.36 22.29
C LEU A 28 6.77 -10.90 22.81
N HIS A 29 5.73 -11.71 22.60
CA HIS A 29 4.37 -11.41 23.06
C HIS A 29 4.26 -11.28 24.59
N LYS A 30 5.01 -12.09 25.35
CA LYS A 30 5.09 -12.01 26.82
C LYS A 30 6.03 -10.92 27.35
N GLN A 31 6.68 -10.16 26.47
CA GLN A 31 7.68 -9.15 26.83
C GLN A 31 8.87 -9.74 27.63
N GLU A 32 9.23 -10.99 27.35
CA GLU A 32 10.38 -11.69 27.95
C GLU A 32 11.63 -11.47 27.08
N ASP A 33 12.16 -10.24 27.12
CA ASP A 33 13.14 -9.74 26.14
C ASP A 33 14.44 -10.57 26.03
N GLU A 34 14.96 -11.06 27.15
CA GLU A 34 16.20 -11.86 27.16
C GLU A 34 15.99 -13.21 26.45
N GLU A 35 14.88 -13.88 26.73
CA GLU A 35 14.55 -15.15 26.10
C GLU A 35 14.18 -14.98 24.63
N ALA A 36 13.42 -13.93 24.29
CA ALA A 36 13.11 -13.58 22.91
C ALA A 36 14.40 -13.35 22.10
N SER A 37 15.36 -12.61 22.66
CA SER A 37 16.66 -12.36 22.02
C SER A 37 17.48 -13.64 21.82
N ARG A 38 17.41 -14.57 22.79
CA ARG A 38 18.09 -15.86 22.68
C ARG A 38 17.52 -16.70 21.54
N TRP A 39 16.20 -16.77 21.40
CA TRP A 39 15.55 -17.52 20.31
C TRP A 39 15.76 -16.84 18.96
N SER A 40 15.65 -15.51 18.91
CA SER A 40 15.99 -14.68 17.76
C SER A 40 17.43 -14.95 17.26
N ALA A 41 18.42 -14.92 18.15
CA ALA A 41 19.80 -15.23 17.81
C ALA A 41 20.01 -16.68 17.37
N ALA A 42 19.29 -17.64 17.95
CA ALA A 42 19.35 -19.04 17.56
C ALA A 42 18.76 -19.31 16.16
N LEU A 43 17.73 -18.55 15.77
CA LEU A 43 17.12 -18.59 14.44
C LEU A 43 17.88 -17.75 13.42
N GLY A 44 18.66 -16.75 13.86
CA GLY A 44 19.25 -15.74 12.99
C GLY A 44 18.22 -14.74 12.46
N VAL A 45 17.13 -14.53 13.19
CA VAL A 45 15.98 -13.70 12.80
C VAL A 45 15.77 -12.63 13.86
N ASP A 46 15.67 -11.37 13.45
CA ASP A 46 15.36 -10.23 14.32
C ASP A 46 14.16 -9.44 13.77
N ILE A 47 12.97 -9.85 14.22
CA ILE A 47 11.70 -9.17 13.95
C ILE A 47 11.32 -8.18 15.06
N ARG A 48 12.20 -7.92 16.04
CA ARG A 48 11.86 -7.12 17.21
C ARG A 48 11.48 -5.69 16.84
N THR A 49 12.20 -5.09 15.90
CA THR A 49 11.91 -3.74 15.39
C THR A 49 10.52 -3.65 14.77
N ASP A 50 10.12 -4.63 13.95
CA ASP A 50 8.76 -4.69 13.41
C ASP A 50 7.74 -4.87 14.55
N TRP A 51 7.99 -5.83 15.46
CA TRP A 51 7.11 -6.17 16.58
C TRP A 51 6.85 -5.03 17.57
N GLN A 52 7.88 -4.23 17.88
CA GLN A 52 7.80 -3.18 18.92
C GLN A 52 7.46 -1.81 18.35
N ASP A 53 8.02 -1.45 17.20
CA ASP A 53 7.94 -0.08 16.68
C ASP A 53 6.79 0.10 15.68
N HIS A 54 6.36 -0.97 15.02
CA HIS A 54 5.41 -0.89 13.91
C HIS A 54 4.11 -1.67 14.15
N TRP A 55 4.16 -2.78 14.89
CA TRP A 55 3.02 -3.66 15.12
C TRP A 55 2.38 -3.40 16.48
N PHE A 56 1.11 -3.00 16.46
CA PHE A 56 0.31 -2.74 17.64
C PHE A 56 -0.71 -3.85 17.87
N ASN A 57 -1.25 -3.95 19.09
CA ASN A 57 -2.36 -4.84 19.44
C ASN A 57 -2.17 -6.30 18.95
N HIS A 58 -0.94 -6.81 19.07
CA HIS A 58 -0.57 -8.09 18.51
C HIS A 58 -1.20 -9.27 19.27
N GLU A 59 -1.90 -10.13 18.55
CA GLU A 59 -2.39 -11.43 19.02
C GLU A 59 -1.62 -12.57 18.35
N LEU A 60 -1.37 -13.64 19.09
CA LEU A 60 -0.61 -14.80 18.62
C LEU A 60 -1.40 -16.07 18.88
N SER A 61 -1.64 -16.84 17.82
CA SER A 61 -2.20 -18.18 17.90
C SER A 61 -1.37 -19.15 17.03
N ALA A 62 -1.40 -20.43 17.38
CA ALA A 62 -0.62 -21.42 16.66
C ALA A 62 -1.33 -22.77 16.63
N GLN A 63 -1.17 -23.46 15.51
CA GLN A 63 -1.58 -24.83 15.27
C GLN A 63 -0.36 -25.61 14.74
N PRO A 64 -0.38 -26.95 14.74
CA PRO A 64 0.71 -27.73 14.16
C PRO A 64 1.04 -27.36 12.71
N GLU A 65 0.03 -26.93 11.94
CA GLU A 65 0.14 -26.62 10.51
C GLU A 65 0.58 -25.18 10.23
N TYR A 66 0.32 -24.24 11.14
CA TYR A 66 0.58 -22.81 10.90
C TYR A 66 0.71 -22.00 12.20
N ILE A 67 1.40 -20.87 12.10
CA ILE A 67 1.40 -19.82 13.13
C ILE A 67 0.63 -18.64 12.59
N ARG A 68 -0.28 -18.07 13.38
CA ARG A 68 -1.06 -16.88 13.04
C ARG A 68 -0.71 -15.72 13.96
N ILE A 69 -0.43 -14.58 13.36
CA ILE A 69 -0.16 -13.32 14.05
C ILE A 69 -1.15 -12.30 13.52
N ASP A 70 -1.99 -11.76 14.39
CA ASP A 70 -2.87 -10.64 14.07
C ASP A 70 -2.25 -9.38 14.69
N TYR A 71 -2.17 -8.29 13.94
CA TYR A 71 -1.57 -7.04 14.41
C TYR A 71 -2.11 -5.83 13.65
N GLU A 72 -2.00 -4.65 14.24
CA GLU A 72 -2.38 -3.38 13.62
C GLU A 72 -1.14 -2.56 13.28
N THR A 73 -1.22 -1.73 12.23
CA THR A 73 -0.14 -0.81 11.83
C THR A 73 -0.69 0.57 11.48
N SER A 74 0.22 1.52 11.28
CA SER A 74 -0.16 2.77 10.61
C SER A 74 -0.53 2.52 9.15
N THR A 75 -1.36 3.39 8.56
CA THR A 75 -1.81 3.31 7.15
C THR A 75 -0.70 3.59 6.12
N HIS A 76 0.50 3.97 6.58
CA HIS A 76 1.69 4.13 5.74
C HIS A 76 2.66 2.95 5.85
N TYR A 77 2.36 2.00 6.74
CA TYR A 77 3.14 0.78 6.85
C TYR A 77 2.67 -0.18 5.75
N GLY A 78 3.59 -0.55 4.85
CA GLY A 78 3.31 -1.53 3.81
C GLY A 78 3.37 -2.97 4.34
N LEU A 79 3.64 -3.91 3.45
CA LEU A 79 3.85 -5.31 3.83
C LEU A 79 5.08 -5.47 4.74
N PRO A 80 5.08 -6.45 5.67
CA PRO A 80 6.19 -6.72 6.60
C PRO A 80 7.38 -7.43 5.91
N LEU A 81 7.87 -6.87 4.80
CA LEU A 81 8.82 -7.52 3.89
C LEU A 81 10.14 -7.88 4.56
N HIS A 82 10.62 -7.06 5.50
CA HIS A 82 11.88 -7.32 6.21
C HIS A 82 11.76 -8.53 7.15
N ALA A 83 10.68 -8.59 7.95
CA ALA A 83 10.38 -9.74 8.79
C ALA A 83 10.21 -11.02 7.97
N LEU A 84 9.44 -10.95 6.86
CA LEU A 84 9.25 -12.08 5.95
C LEU A 84 10.59 -12.56 5.37
N GLN A 85 11.45 -11.65 4.89
CA GLN A 85 12.75 -12.01 4.33
C GLN A 85 13.60 -12.82 5.32
N GLN A 86 13.65 -12.40 6.58
CA GLN A 86 14.41 -13.09 7.62
C GLN A 86 13.80 -14.45 7.97
N LEU A 87 12.47 -14.53 8.08
CA LEU A 87 11.77 -15.79 8.34
C LEU A 87 11.98 -16.80 7.21
N PHE A 88 11.94 -16.37 5.95
CA PHE A 88 12.31 -17.23 4.81
C PHE A 88 13.77 -17.69 4.89
N ALA A 89 14.69 -16.81 5.30
CA ALA A 89 16.10 -17.17 5.48
C ALA A 89 16.31 -18.22 6.59
N CYS A 90 15.41 -18.32 7.58
CA CYS A 90 15.49 -19.33 8.64
C CYS A 90 14.72 -20.63 8.36
N GLY A 91 14.17 -20.78 7.15
CA GLY A 91 13.51 -22.01 6.70
C GLY A 91 11.99 -22.00 6.77
N MET A 92 11.35 -20.82 6.80
CA MET A 92 9.91 -20.71 6.51
C MET A 92 9.65 -21.12 5.05
N THR A 93 8.59 -21.90 4.82
CA THR A 93 8.24 -22.41 3.48
C THR A 93 7.37 -21.42 2.73
N ALA A 94 6.35 -20.89 3.42
CA ALA A 94 5.36 -19.99 2.86
C ALA A 94 4.81 -19.02 3.91
N ALA A 95 4.24 -17.92 3.46
CA ALA A 95 3.47 -17.01 4.28
C ALA A 95 2.30 -16.40 3.49
N VAL A 96 1.22 -16.06 4.19
CA VAL A 96 0.07 -15.34 3.62
C VAL A 96 -0.22 -14.15 4.51
N VAL A 97 -0.34 -12.97 3.91
CA VAL A 97 -0.67 -11.71 4.58
C VAL A 97 -2.01 -11.24 4.06
N ASP A 98 -2.99 -11.12 4.94
CA ASP A 98 -4.28 -10.49 4.68
C ASP A 98 -4.30 -9.14 5.41
N THR A 99 -4.60 -8.06 4.70
CA THR A 99 -4.58 -6.69 5.23
C THR A 99 -5.93 -6.04 4.98
N PHE A 100 -6.57 -5.55 6.04
CA PHE A 100 -7.74 -4.68 5.97
C PHE A 100 -7.34 -3.22 6.10
N HIS A 101 -7.61 -2.44 5.06
CA HIS A 101 -7.32 -1.01 5.00
C HIS A 101 -8.52 -0.19 5.45
N ASP A 102 -8.51 0.26 6.71
CA ASP A 102 -9.63 0.98 7.35
C ASP A 102 -10.00 2.29 6.61
N GLN A 103 -9.05 2.94 5.94
CA GLN A 103 -9.30 4.19 5.21
C GLN A 103 -10.22 4.03 4.00
N VAL A 104 -10.10 2.90 3.31
CA VAL A 104 -10.82 2.61 2.05
C VAL A 104 -11.86 1.51 2.22
N GLY A 105 -11.81 0.75 3.32
CA GLY A 105 -12.71 -0.37 3.58
C GLY A 105 -12.46 -1.56 2.65
N GLU A 106 -11.22 -1.70 2.16
CA GLU A 106 -10.81 -2.75 1.23
C GLU A 106 -9.87 -3.73 1.94
N CYS A 107 -9.89 -5.00 1.54
CA CYS A 107 -8.89 -5.96 1.96
C CYS A 107 -7.97 -6.31 0.79
N SER A 108 -6.70 -6.54 1.10
CA SER A 108 -5.71 -7.06 0.15
C SER A 108 -5.09 -8.33 0.72
N ARG A 109 -4.80 -9.30 -0.15
CA ARG A 109 -4.15 -10.55 0.24
C ARG A 109 -2.93 -10.82 -0.61
N HIS A 110 -1.84 -11.18 0.06
CA HIS A 110 -0.54 -11.39 -0.55
C HIS A 110 0.01 -12.76 -0.16
N TYR A 111 0.44 -13.53 -1.16
CA TYR A 111 0.94 -14.88 -1.01
C TYR A 111 2.45 -14.92 -1.23
N PHE A 112 3.17 -15.53 -0.30
CA PHE A 112 4.62 -15.65 -0.37
C PHE A 112 5.04 -17.11 -0.32
N LEU A 113 5.92 -17.50 -1.25
CA LEU A 113 6.50 -18.82 -1.35
C LEU A 113 8.00 -18.70 -1.53
N GLN A 114 8.79 -19.36 -0.68
CA GLN A 114 10.25 -19.41 -0.78
C GLN A 114 10.93 -18.04 -0.95
N GLY A 115 10.43 -17.00 -0.28
CA GLY A 115 11.00 -15.65 -0.34
C GLY A 115 10.57 -14.83 -1.56
N GLN A 116 9.53 -15.26 -2.28
CA GLN A 116 8.97 -14.57 -3.44
C GLN A 116 7.48 -14.30 -3.21
N LEU A 117 7.01 -13.12 -3.64
CA LEU A 117 5.59 -12.84 -3.82
C LEU A 117 5.10 -13.57 -5.07
N VAL A 118 4.06 -14.39 -4.93
CA VAL A 118 3.49 -15.25 -5.97
C VAL A 118 1.99 -15.06 -6.06
N ASP A 119 1.37 -15.55 -7.13
CA ASP A 119 -0.09 -15.67 -7.20
C ASP A 119 -0.60 -16.81 -6.31
N GLU A 120 -1.90 -16.78 -6.03
CA GLU A 120 -2.57 -17.76 -5.17
C GLU A 120 -2.39 -19.21 -5.66
N ASN A 121 -2.58 -19.43 -6.96
CA ASN A 121 -2.52 -20.78 -7.53
C ASN A 121 -1.12 -21.36 -7.39
N THR A 122 -0.08 -20.57 -7.66
CA THR A 122 1.31 -20.99 -7.49
C THR A 122 1.59 -21.44 -6.05
N LEU A 123 1.08 -20.73 -5.04
CA LEU A 123 1.24 -21.16 -3.64
C LEU A 123 0.53 -22.50 -3.39
N PHE A 124 -0.73 -22.62 -3.80
CA PHE A 124 -1.54 -23.81 -3.53
C PHE A 124 -1.08 -25.05 -4.31
N GLU A 125 -0.51 -24.88 -5.49
CA GLU A 125 0.13 -25.98 -6.22
C GLU A 125 1.40 -26.48 -5.52
N ALA A 126 2.22 -25.55 -5.00
CA ALA A 126 3.46 -25.91 -4.31
C ALA A 126 3.22 -26.48 -2.91
N CYS A 127 2.26 -25.93 -2.17
CA CYS A 127 1.95 -26.31 -0.80
C CYS A 127 0.43 -26.52 -0.62
N PRO A 128 -0.16 -27.63 -1.12
CA PRO A 128 -1.61 -27.83 -1.13
C PRO A 128 -2.29 -27.78 0.24
N ALA A 129 -1.56 -28.13 1.31
CA ALA A 129 -2.06 -28.06 2.67
C ALA A 129 -2.38 -26.62 3.13
N THR A 130 -1.73 -25.61 2.54
CA THR A 130 -1.96 -24.19 2.88
C THR A 130 -3.35 -23.73 2.47
N ARG A 131 -3.89 -24.28 1.37
CA ARG A 131 -5.21 -23.93 0.85
C ARG A 131 -6.31 -24.07 1.90
N THR A 132 -6.42 -25.24 2.50
CA THR A 132 -7.43 -25.52 3.53
C THR A 132 -7.30 -24.59 4.73
N VAL A 133 -6.08 -24.20 5.09
CA VAL A 133 -5.84 -23.28 6.20
C VAL A 133 -6.27 -21.87 5.82
N VAL A 134 -5.86 -21.38 4.63
CA VAL A 134 -6.19 -20.04 4.13
C VAL A 134 -7.71 -19.87 4.00
N GLU A 135 -8.39 -20.80 3.32
CA GLU A 135 -9.86 -20.81 3.15
C GLU A 135 -10.62 -20.91 4.49
N ALA A 136 -10.00 -21.47 5.54
CA ALA A 136 -10.61 -21.58 6.87
C ALA A 136 -10.31 -20.38 7.78
N GLN A 137 -9.21 -19.68 7.55
CA GLN A 137 -8.75 -18.56 8.39
C GLN A 137 -9.21 -17.21 7.86
N PHE A 138 -9.45 -17.11 6.56
CA PHE A 138 -9.84 -15.89 5.88
C PHE A 138 -11.11 -16.06 5.08
N ASP A 139 -11.79 -14.96 4.82
CA ASP A 139 -12.99 -14.93 3.99
C ASP A 139 -12.61 -14.96 2.50
N ASP A 140 -13.39 -15.70 1.69
CA ASP A 140 -13.14 -15.89 0.26
C ASP A 140 -13.74 -14.78 -0.61
N ASP A 141 -14.54 -13.87 -0.02
CA ASP A 141 -15.24 -12.80 -0.73
C ASP A 141 -14.33 -11.58 -1.08
N LEU A 142 -13.00 -11.75 -1.03
CA LEU A 142 -12.04 -10.68 -1.29
C LEU A 142 -11.53 -10.70 -2.74
N GLU A 143 -11.52 -9.52 -3.37
CA GLU A 143 -10.74 -9.33 -4.60
C GLU A 143 -9.27 -9.21 -4.24
N ASN A 144 -8.45 -10.21 -4.59
CA ASN A 144 -7.00 -10.13 -4.47
C ASN A 144 -6.51 -8.89 -5.23
N GLU A 145 -5.81 -7.97 -4.55
CA GLU A 145 -5.10 -6.88 -5.23
C GLU A 145 -4.20 -7.49 -6.31
N SER A 146 -4.34 -6.99 -7.54
CA SER A 146 -3.54 -7.29 -8.75
C SER A 146 -2.45 -8.34 -8.55
N GLU A 147 -2.81 -9.62 -8.74
CA GLU A 147 -1.87 -10.74 -8.60
C GLU A 147 -0.60 -10.51 -9.44
N PRO A 148 0.59 -10.88 -8.91
CA PRO A 148 1.82 -10.68 -9.63
C PRO A 148 1.83 -11.56 -10.89
N VAL A 149 2.02 -10.95 -12.06
CA VAL A 149 2.11 -11.67 -13.35
C VAL A 149 3.27 -12.69 -13.36
N ARG A 150 4.30 -12.45 -12.52
CA ARG A 150 5.44 -13.35 -12.31
C ARG A 150 5.91 -13.26 -10.86
N PRO A 151 6.50 -14.33 -10.30
CA PRO A 151 7.10 -14.29 -8.97
C PRO A 151 8.09 -13.13 -8.81
N VAL A 152 7.97 -12.39 -7.69
CA VAL A 152 8.83 -11.25 -7.38
C VAL A 152 9.57 -11.51 -6.07
N ASP A 153 10.89 -11.49 -6.08
CA ASP A 153 11.70 -11.66 -4.87
C ASP A 153 11.38 -10.58 -3.82
N ILE A 154 11.25 -10.96 -2.55
CA ILE A 154 11.08 -10.01 -1.44
C ILE A 154 12.22 -9.00 -1.40
N ALA A 155 13.45 -9.41 -1.74
CA ALA A 155 14.59 -8.50 -1.84
C ALA A 155 14.39 -7.41 -2.91
N ALA A 156 13.76 -7.74 -4.03
CA ALA A 156 13.42 -6.79 -5.07
C ALA A 156 12.29 -5.85 -4.62
N LEU A 157 11.27 -6.39 -3.93
CA LEU A 157 10.19 -5.59 -3.34
C LEU A 157 10.73 -4.57 -2.32
N ILE A 158 11.61 -5.00 -1.40
CA ILE A 158 12.25 -4.09 -0.43
C ILE A 158 13.00 -2.97 -1.15
N LYS A 159 13.73 -3.29 -2.21
CA LYS A 159 14.46 -2.29 -3.00
C LYS A 159 13.51 -1.31 -3.68
N GLN A 160 12.40 -1.80 -4.24
CA GLN A 160 11.39 -0.98 -4.88
C GLN A 160 10.70 -0.05 -3.88
N THR A 161 10.32 -0.55 -2.71
CA THR A 161 9.72 0.27 -1.64
C THR A 161 10.67 1.36 -1.18
N ARG A 162 11.96 1.06 -0.99
CA ARG A 162 12.97 2.08 -0.64
C ARG A 162 13.12 3.14 -1.73
N GLN A 163 13.20 2.71 -3.00
CA GLN A 163 13.32 3.66 -4.10
C GLN A 163 12.11 4.59 -4.21
N GLN A 164 10.90 4.06 -4.02
CA GLN A 164 9.68 4.88 -3.98
C GLN A 164 9.68 5.88 -2.81
N GLN A 165 10.21 5.49 -1.65
CA GLN A 165 10.36 6.38 -0.50
C GLN A 165 11.38 7.49 -0.76
N ASP A 166 12.54 7.14 -1.34
CA ASP A 166 13.58 8.09 -1.69
C ASP A 166 13.08 9.09 -2.75
N ASP A 167 12.42 8.61 -3.81
CA ASP A 167 11.83 9.44 -4.86
C ASP A 167 10.75 10.38 -4.28
N ALA A 168 9.92 9.89 -3.36
CA ALA A 168 8.91 10.71 -2.69
C ALA A 168 9.54 11.79 -1.79
N GLN A 169 10.62 11.47 -1.08
CA GLN A 169 11.37 12.45 -0.28
C GLN A 169 12.03 13.51 -1.16
N GLU A 170 12.61 13.12 -2.30
CA GLU A 170 13.17 14.06 -3.27
C GLU A 170 12.09 14.98 -3.84
N MET A 171 10.93 14.44 -4.20
CA MET A 171 9.79 15.24 -4.66
C MET A 171 9.30 16.23 -3.59
N VAL A 172 9.20 15.82 -2.33
CA VAL A 172 8.83 16.74 -1.22
C VAL A 172 9.89 17.82 -1.05
N GLY A 173 11.18 17.46 -1.13
CA GLY A 173 12.29 18.41 -1.09
C GLY A 173 12.20 19.46 -2.18
N THR A 174 11.98 19.04 -3.44
CA THR A 174 11.82 19.96 -4.57
C THR A 174 10.58 20.86 -4.42
N LEU A 175 9.47 20.32 -3.92
CA LEU A 175 8.27 21.12 -3.63
C LEU A 175 8.52 22.16 -2.54
N LEU A 176 9.25 21.81 -1.48
CA LEU A 176 9.64 22.74 -0.43
C LEU A 176 10.58 23.82 -0.96
N GLU A 177 11.54 23.48 -1.81
CA GLU A 177 12.41 24.46 -2.48
C GLU A 177 11.62 25.40 -3.40
N LEU A 178 10.70 24.87 -4.20
CA LEU A 178 9.79 25.68 -5.03
C LEU A 178 8.92 26.61 -4.17
N SER A 179 8.41 26.12 -3.04
CA SER A 179 7.63 26.93 -2.09
C SER A 179 8.46 28.05 -1.46
N LYS A 180 9.75 27.79 -1.19
CA LYS A 180 10.69 28.77 -0.66
C LYS A 180 11.07 29.81 -1.70
N ILE A 181 11.32 29.39 -2.94
CA ILE A 181 11.57 30.28 -4.08
C ILE A 181 10.35 31.16 -4.35
N ALA A 182 9.13 30.62 -4.27
CA ALA A 182 7.89 31.40 -4.40
C ALA A 182 7.74 32.43 -3.27
N ARG A 183 8.08 32.05 -2.04
CA ARG A 183 8.09 32.95 -0.87
C ARG A 183 9.16 34.04 -0.97
N GLU A 184 10.34 33.72 -1.47
CA GLU A 184 11.46 34.66 -1.68
C GLU A 184 11.23 35.58 -2.90
N SER A 185 10.47 35.12 -3.90
CA SER A 185 10.08 35.91 -5.07
C SER A 185 8.94 36.91 -4.80
N GLY A 186 8.39 36.94 -3.59
CA GLY A 186 7.37 37.92 -3.17
C GLY A 186 6.02 37.78 -3.88
N GLN A 187 5.72 36.63 -4.48
CA GLN A 187 4.39 36.37 -5.04
C GLN A 187 3.39 36.09 -3.91
N ASN A 188 2.22 36.72 -4.02
CA ASN A 188 1.18 36.73 -3.00
C ASN A 188 0.75 35.28 -2.68
N PRO A 189 0.73 34.82 -1.41
CA PRO A 189 0.36 33.46 -1.05
C PRO A 189 -1.04 33.04 -1.55
N MET A 190 -1.93 34.01 -1.80
CA MET A 190 -3.21 33.77 -2.46
C MET A 190 -3.08 33.34 -3.93
N ASP A 191 -2.07 33.80 -4.66
CA ASP A 191 -1.84 33.38 -6.05
C ASP A 191 -1.25 31.97 -6.12
N VAL A 192 -0.52 31.53 -5.09
CA VAL A 192 -0.02 30.15 -4.97
C VAL A 192 -1.17 29.19 -4.63
N MET A 193 -2.09 29.57 -3.74
CA MET A 193 -3.32 28.79 -3.49
C MET A 193 -4.23 28.75 -4.71
N ARG A 194 -4.40 29.88 -5.42
CA ARG A 194 -5.12 29.93 -6.69
C ARG A 194 -4.45 29.04 -7.73
N PHE A 195 -3.12 29.06 -7.84
CA PHE A 195 -2.39 28.18 -8.74
C PHE A 195 -2.57 26.70 -8.38
N ALA A 196 -2.52 26.33 -7.10
CA ALA A 196 -2.73 24.96 -6.66
C ALA A 196 -4.17 24.46 -6.91
N LEU A 197 -5.17 25.31 -6.71
CA LEU A 197 -6.58 24.99 -6.99
C LEU A 197 -6.86 24.93 -8.49
N VAL A 198 -6.31 25.86 -9.27
CA VAL A 198 -6.38 25.85 -10.74
C VAL A 198 -5.66 24.62 -11.29
N LEU A 199 -4.49 24.26 -10.76
CA LEU A 199 -3.76 23.06 -11.15
C LEU A 199 -4.56 21.79 -10.81
N ARG A 200 -5.19 21.74 -9.63
CA ARG A 200 -6.07 20.63 -9.23
C ARG A 200 -7.31 20.52 -10.13
N ALA A 201 -7.92 21.64 -10.50
CA ALA A 201 -9.05 21.68 -11.43
C ALA A 201 -8.64 21.30 -12.87
N LEU A 202 -7.45 21.72 -13.29
CA LEU A 202 -6.88 21.42 -14.60
C LEU A 202 -6.52 19.93 -14.72
N VAL A 203 -5.89 19.35 -13.69
CA VAL A 203 -5.63 17.90 -13.60
C VAL A 203 -6.94 17.12 -13.61
N LYS A 204 -7.94 17.53 -12.82
CA LYS A 204 -9.25 16.85 -12.77
C LYS A 204 -9.97 16.91 -14.13
N GLY A 205 -9.91 18.04 -14.83
CA GLY A 205 -10.47 18.21 -16.16
C GLY A 205 -9.75 17.37 -17.23
N VAL A 206 -8.42 17.28 -17.17
CA VAL A 206 -7.63 16.41 -18.05
C VAL A 206 -7.96 14.93 -17.80
N VAL A 207 -8.04 14.50 -16.54
CA VAL A 207 -8.40 13.13 -16.18
C VAL A 207 -9.81 12.78 -16.65
N GLN A 208 -10.80 13.65 -16.44
CA GLN A 208 -12.16 13.42 -16.94
C GLN A 208 -12.22 13.40 -18.47
N GLY A 209 -11.47 14.26 -19.17
CA GLY A 209 -11.42 14.29 -20.63
C GLY A 209 -10.76 13.04 -21.23
N VAL A 210 -9.68 12.55 -20.62
CA VAL A 210 -9.03 11.29 -20.99
C VAL A 210 -9.95 10.10 -20.71
N LEU A 211 -10.57 10.04 -19.54
CA LEU A 211 -11.49 8.96 -19.17
C LEU A 211 -12.71 8.92 -20.09
N PHE A 212 -13.32 10.08 -20.38
CA PHE A 212 -14.42 10.18 -21.34
C PHE A 212 -13.98 9.72 -22.73
N GLY A 213 -12.81 10.14 -23.20
CA GLY A 213 -12.25 9.75 -24.50
C GLY A 213 -11.99 8.24 -24.61
N VAL A 214 -11.40 7.63 -23.58
CA VAL A 214 -11.17 6.18 -23.53
C VAL A 214 -12.49 5.42 -23.56
N VAL A 215 -13.46 5.81 -22.73
CA VAL A 215 -14.79 5.18 -22.67
C VAL A 215 -15.55 5.32 -24.00
N THR A 216 -15.54 6.50 -24.62
CA THR A 216 -16.24 6.72 -25.89
C THR A 216 -15.55 6.04 -27.09
N VAL A 217 -14.22 5.98 -27.14
CA VAL A 217 -13.49 5.26 -28.21
C VAL A 217 -13.69 3.74 -28.10
N LEU A 218 -13.79 3.20 -26.89
CA LEU A 218 -14.09 1.79 -26.65
C LEU A 218 -15.55 1.44 -27.00
N LEU A 219 -16.51 2.31 -26.66
CA LEU A 219 -17.93 2.13 -26.98
C LEU A 219 -18.24 2.31 -28.48
N PHE A 220 -17.56 3.24 -29.14
CA PHE A 220 -17.80 3.58 -30.54
C PHE A 220 -16.51 3.35 -31.35
N LYS A 221 -16.20 2.08 -31.56
CA LYS A 221 -15.01 1.58 -32.27
C LYS A 221 -14.72 2.35 -33.56
N GLY A 222 -13.78 3.30 -33.49
CA GLY A 222 -13.11 3.89 -34.67
C GLY A 222 -13.78 5.08 -35.36
N MET A 223 -14.63 5.86 -34.71
CA MET A 223 -15.10 7.13 -35.27
C MET A 223 -14.18 8.30 -34.85
N TRP A 224 -13.38 8.81 -35.80
CA TRP A 224 -12.47 9.96 -35.63
C TRP A 224 -13.12 11.23 -35.08
N LEU A 225 -14.44 11.37 -35.24
CA LEU A 225 -15.26 12.46 -34.68
C LEU A 225 -15.15 12.53 -33.13
N TRP A 226 -15.13 11.38 -32.45
CA TRP A 226 -15.12 11.32 -30.98
C TRP A 226 -13.74 11.60 -30.40
N VAL A 227 -12.68 11.25 -31.14
CA VAL A 227 -11.30 11.65 -30.80
C VAL A 227 -11.14 13.17 -30.94
N GLY A 228 -11.72 13.77 -32.00
CA GLY A 228 -11.74 15.23 -32.13
C GLY A 228 -12.54 15.91 -31.01
N LEU A 229 -13.68 15.34 -30.63
CA LEU A 229 -14.53 15.87 -29.56
C LEU A 229 -13.88 15.73 -28.16
N SER A 230 -13.16 14.64 -27.89
CA SER A 230 -12.44 14.47 -26.61
C SER A 230 -11.27 15.43 -26.49
N VAL A 231 -10.50 15.65 -27.56
CA VAL A 231 -9.43 16.67 -27.59
C VAL A 231 -10.01 18.07 -27.39
N LEU A 232 -11.16 18.37 -28.02
CA LEU A 232 -11.86 19.63 -27.82
C LEU A 232 -12.33 19.77 -26.35
N LEU A 233 -12.89 18.72 -25.76
CA LEU A 233 -13.34 18.70 -24.36
C LEU A 233 -12.17 18.92 -23.40
N VAL A 234 -11.01 18.31 -23.65
CA VAL A 234 -9.79 18.45 -22.85
C VAL A 234 -9.29 19.90 -22.81
N VAL A 235 -9.59 20.71 -23.84
CA VAL A 235 -9.22 22.13 -23.87
C VAL A 235 -10.33 23.01 -23.28
N ILE A 236 -11.61 22.71 -23.55
CA ILE A 236 -12.74 23.56 -23.15
C ILE A 236 -13.13 23.35 -21.66
N LEU A 237 -13.08 22.12 -21.14
CA LEU A 237 -13.45 21.85 -19.74
C LEU A 237 -12.56 22.56 -18.72
N PRO A 238 -11.22 22.57 -18.87
CA PRO A 238 -10.36 23.33 -17.97
C PRO A 238 -10.66 24.82 -18.01
N LEU A 239 -10.89 25.39 -19.20
CA LEU A 239 -11.27 26.79 -19.35
C LEU A 239 -12.60 27.10 -18.68
N TYR A 240 -13.60 26.23 -18.83
CA TYR A 240 -14.91 26.38 -18.20
C TYR A 240 -14.80 26.34 -16.66
N HIS A 241 -14.10 25.36 -16.10
CA HIS A 241 -13.91 25.27 -14.64
C HIS A 241 -13.11 26.44 -14.06
N VAL A 242 -12.11 26.95 -14.79
CA VAL A 242 -11.36 28.15 -14.39
C VAL A 242 -12.28 29.39 -14.40
N THR A 243 -13.14 29.54 -15.41
CA THR A 243 -14.09 30.66 -15.47
C THR A 243 -15.22 30.59 -14.44
N GLN A 244 -15.63 29.37 -14.05
CA GLN A 244 -16.64 29.17 -13.02
C GLN A 244 -16.07 29.47 -11.63
N ALA A 245 -14.85 28.97 -11.35
CA ALA A 245 -14.13 29.32 -10.13
C ALA A 245 -13.90 30.83 -10.03
N SER A 246 -13.51 31.52 -11.11
CA SER A 246 -13.32 32.98 -11.08
C SER A 246 -14.61 33.78 -10.84
N LYS A 247 -15.78 33.23 -11.21
CA LYS A 247 -17.08 33.89 -10.96
C LYS A 247 -17.56 33.74 -9.53
N GLU A 248 -17.31 32.58 -8.92
CA GLU A 248 -17.67 32.31 -7.53
C GLU A 248 -16.91 33.26 -6.57
N PHE A 249 -15.69 33.66 -6.93
CA PHE A 249 -14.91 34.66 -6.19
C PHE A 249 -15.37 36.12 -6.37
N ASP A 250 -15.87 36.51 -7.54
CA ASP A 250 -16.42 37.87 -7.77
C ASP A 250 -17.72 38.10 -6.97
N ASP A 251 -18.46 37.03 -6.67
CA ASP A 251 -19.68 37.06 -5.86
C ASP A 251 -19.39 37.01 -4.35
N GLU A 252 -18.35 36.26 -3.90
CA GLU A 252 -17.90 36.27 -2.49
C GLU A 252 -17.23 37.59 -2.10
N GLU A 253 -16.39 38.18 -2.96
CA GLU A 253 -15.71 39.46 -2.68
C GLU A 253 -16.68 40.66 -2.65
N ARG A 254 -17.88 40.51 -3.26
CA ARG A 254 -19.00 41.46 -3.13
C ARG A 254 -19.87 41.23 -1.90
N ALA A 255 -19.98 39.99 -1.42
CA ALA A 255 -20.78 39.66 -0.24
C ALA A 255 -20.11 40.10 1.07
N ASP A 256 -18.78 40.16 1.10
CA ASP A 256 -18.00 40.64 2.26
C ASP A 256 -17.81 42.18 2.28
N ALA A 257 -18.31 42.90 1.27
CA ALA A 257 -18.16 44.35 1.12
C ALA A 257 -19.45 45.16 1.40
N ASP A 258 -20.57 44.49 1.73
CA ASP A 258 -21.84 45.06 2.22
C ASP A 258 -22.06 44.70 3.71
#